data_AF-A0A1W9W0Q3-F1
#
_entry.id   AF-A0A1W9W0Q3-F1
#
_cell.length_a   1.000
_cell.length_b   1.000
_cell.length_c   1.000
_cell.angle_alpha   90.00
_cell.angle_beta   90.00
_cell.angle_gamma   90.00
#
_symmetry.space_group_name_H-M   'P 1'
#
loop_
_entity.id
_entity.type
_entity.pdbx_description
1 polymer ?
#
loop_
_entity_poly.entity_id
_entity_poly.type
_entity_poly.pdbx_seq_one_letter_code
_entity_poly.pdbx_strand_id
1 'polypeptide(L)'
;MSKKVSTKFSPISHGFNFANYFKFELPDIKLPASIKLPKVDAVYGLCGGMSAVACDYFLAGRSAPDVKERPAPDSDLYKYIFKRQMQSYGTKGFIVLKLIEWMARPTNSGTIGGFDIAQIDSTRELTLKSFDKDVKPELDEGKPIPLGIVYVSAVDTFQVWQNHQVLAYGYSEVSDDEFHISIYDPNFPNKDDVIIKAKKISVGKTLMRNTIWGLECTRKGGGQKDKPIRGFFTIPYEPMTPPEDV
;
A
#
# COMPACT_ATOMS: atom_id res chain seq x y z
N MET A 1 -28.06 -6.52 -5.99
CA MET A 1 -27.24 -7.74 -6.14
C MET A 1 -25.82 -7.37 -5.77
N SER A 2 -25.11 -8.16 -4.98
CA SER A 2 -23.70 -7.89 -4.63
C SER A 2 -22.82 -7.98 -5.88
N LYS A 3 -22.18 -6.87 -6.29
CA LYS A 3 -21.22 -6.86 -7.41
C LYS A 3 -19.88 -7.41 -6.93
N LYS A 4 -19.25 -8.30 -7.70
CA LYS A 4 -17.88 -8.76 -7.45
C LYS A 4 -17.06 -8.62 -8.73
N VAL A 5 -15.89 -8.00 -8.60
CA VAL A 5 -14.95 -7.72 -9.68
C VAL A 5 -13.58 -8.22 -9.26
N SER A 6 -12.90 -8.90 -10.16
CA SER A 6 -11.53 -9.34 -9.95
C SER A 6 -10.81 -9.25 -11.29
N THR A 7 -9.58 -8.78 -11.25
CA THR A 7 -8.65 -8.93 -12.36
C THR A 7 -8.20 -10.39 -12.47
N LYS A 8 -7.44 -10.72 -13.51
CA LYS A 8 -6.79 -12.03 -13.66
C LYS A 8 -5.51 -12.16 -12.82
N PHE A 9 -5.09 -11.11 -12.12
CA PHE A 9 -3.98 -11.18 -11.19
C PHE A 9 -4.30 -12.18 -10.07
N SER A 10 -3.27 -12.90 -9.65
CA SER A 10 -3.33 -13.91 -8.59
C SER A 10 -2.11 -13.74 -7.70
N PRO A 11 -2.28 -13.49 -6.38
CA PRO A 11 -1.17 -13.46 -5.43
C PRO A 11 -0.33 -14.74 -5.42
N ILE A 12 -0.93 -15.88 -5.76
CA ILE A 12 -0.25 -17.19 -5.78
C ILE A 12 0.64 -17.34 -7.02
N SER A 13 0.18 -16.88 -8.19
CA SER A 13 0.91 -17.06 -9.47
C SER A 13 1.84 -15.90 -9.79
N HIS A 14 1.48 -14.69 -9.38
CA HIS A 14 2.17 -13.45 -9.75
C HIS A 14 2.79 -12.74 -8.55
N GLY A 15 2.49 -13.16 -7.32
CA GLY A 15 3.15 -12.69 -6.10
C GLY A 15 4.40 -13.50 -5.78
N PHE A 16 5.18 -13.03 -4.81
CA PHE A 16 6.41 -13.68 -4.39
C PHE A 16 6.18 -14.72 -3.28
N ASN A 17 7.03 -15.75 -3.26
CA ASN A 17 7.04 -16.81 -2.24
C ASN A 17 7.78 -16.43 -0.95
N PHE A 18 8.40 -15.24 -0.89
CA PHE A 18 9.08 -14.70 0.28
C PHE A 18 8.40 -13.44 0.80
N ALA A 19 8.50 -13.19 2.10
CA ALA A 19 7.94 -12.01 2.73
C ALA A 19 8.82 -10.77 2.52
N ASN A 20 8.16 -9.60 2.46
CA ASN A 20 8.76 -8.28 2.41
C ASN A 20 9.50 -7.92 3.70
N TYR A 21 10.71 -8.46 3.85
CA TYR A 21 11.57 -8.24 5.00
C TYR A 21 13.02 -8.30 4.54
N PHE A 22 13.66 -7.15 4.31
CA PHE A 22 15.05 -7.09 3.83
C PHE A 22 15.95 -6.60 4.96
N LYS A 23 17.14 -7.20 5.08
CA LYS A 23 18.15 -6.76 6.03
C LYS A 23 19.17 -5.92 5.27
N PHE A 24 19.53 -4.78 5.82
CA PHE A 24 20.73 -4.07 5.38
C PHE A 24 21.93 -4.76 6.04
N GLU A 25 22.79 -5.38 5.24
CA GLU A 25 24.11 -5.77 5.71
C GLU A 25 25.02 -4.56 5.48
N LEU A 26 25.40 -3.87 6.56
CA LEU A 26 26.48 -2.88 6.48
C LEU A 26 27.74 -3.65 6.03
N PRO A 27 28.50 -3.16 5.04
CA PRO A 27 29.82 -3.74 4.77
C PRO A 27 30.65 -3.70 6.04
N ASP A 28 31.51 -4.72 6.26
CA ASP A 28 32.44 -4.81 7.39
C ASP A 28 33.48 -3.67 7.33
N ILE A 29 33.07 -2.46 7.68
CA ILE A 29 33.95 -1.31 7.82
C ILE A 29 34.62 -1.44 9.19
N LYS A 30 35.92 -1.78 9.19
CA LYS A 30 36.75 -1.71 10.40
C LYS A 30 36.90 -0.25 10.83
N LEU A 31 35.96 0.23 11.65
CA LEU A 31 36.03 1.55 12.24
C LEU A 31 37.01 1.56 13.44
N PRO A 32 37.70 2.69 13.70
CA PRO A 32 38.44 2.88 14.93
C PRO A 32 37.56 2.63 16.15
N ALA A 33 38.09 1.99 17.20
CA ALA A 33 37.34 1.62 18.41
C ALA A 33 36.64 2.80 19.14
N SER A 34 37.03 4.03 18.83
CA SER A 34 36.43 5.27 19.32
C SER A 34 35.09 5.64 18.67
N ILE A 35 34.74 5.03 17.53
CA ILE A 35 33.49 5.31 16.81
C ILE A 35 32.46 4.23 17.17
N LYS A 36 31.56 4.56 18.11
CA LYS A 36 30.37 3.74 18.35
C LYS A 36 29.28 4.12 17.36
N LEU A 37 29.11 3.31 16.30
CA LEU A 37 27.89 3.40 15.51
C LEU A 37 26.70 2.87 16.35
N PRO A 38 25.52 3.52 16.30
CA PRO A 38 24.32 2.91 16.83
C PRO A 38 24.10 1.54 16.16
N LYS A 39 23.73 0.52 16.93
CA LYS A 39 23.25 -0.76 16.39
C LYS A 39 21.93 -0.48 15.67
N VAL A 40 22.02 -0.20 14.38
CA VAL A 40 20.84 -0.16 13.52
C VAL A 40 20.74 -1.55 12.92
N ASP A 41 19.93 -2.42 13.52
CA ASP A 41 19.39 -3.57 12.81
C ASP A 41 18.46 -2.99 11.73
N ALA A 42 19.05 -2.50 10.64
CA ALA A 42 18.36 -1.77 9.59
C ALA A 42 17.57 -2.76 8.72
N VAL A 43 16.49 -3.26 9.28
CA VAL A 43 15.44 -3.97 8.54
C VAL A 43 14.64 -2.92 7.78
N TYR A 44 14.43 -3.14 6.48
CA TYR A 44 13.55 -2.32 5.65
C TYR A 44 12.68 -3.21 4.76
N GLY A 45 11.58 -2.63 4.28
CA GLY A 45 10.69 -3.26 3.32
C GLY A 45 10.85 -2.66 1.93
N LEU A 46 10.72 -3.49 0.90
CA LEU A 46 10.57 -3.13 -0.50
C LEU A 46 9.12 -3.38 -0.98
N CYS A 47 8.12 -3.06 -0.15
CA CYS A 47 6.71 -3.35 -0.42
C CYS A 47 6.18 -2.74 -1.72
N GLY A 48 6.60 -1.52 -2.06
CA GLY A 48 6.24 -0.85 -3.30
C GLY A 48 6.87 -1.52 -4.52
N GLY A 49 8.14 -1.88 -4.41
CA GLY A 49 8.87 -2.63 -5.43
C GLY A 49 8.28 -4.00 -5.67
N MET A 50 8.01 -4.75 -4.60
CA MET A 50 7.40 -6.08 -4.71
C MET A 50 5.99 -6.04 -5.31
N SER A 51 5.17 -5.05 -4.93
CA SER A 51 3.83 -4.85 -5.51
C SER A 51 3.92 -4.50 -7.00
N ALA A 52 4.83 -3.60 -7.38
CA ALA A 52 5.03 -3.18 -8.76
C ALA A 52 5.59 -4.32 -9.63
N VAL A 53 6.58 -5.07 -9.15
CA VAL A 53 7.14 -6.21 -9.88
C VAL A 53 6.11 -7.33 -10.05
N ALA A 54 5.32 -7.65 -9.03
CA ALA A 54 4.23 -8.61 -9.16
C ALA A 54 3.22 -8.20 -10.26
N CYS A 55 2.89 -6.91 -10.33
CA CYS A 55 2.05 -6.36 -11.40
C CYS A 55 2.73 -6.44 -12.77
N ASP A 56 4.03 -6.14 -12.85
CA ASP A 56 4.83 -6.24 -14.08
C ASP A 56 4.80 -7.67 -14.66
N TYR A 57 4.99 -8.71 -13.83
CA TYR A 57 4.89 -10.11 -14.24
C TYR A 57 3.50 -10.46 -14.78
N PHE A 58 2.45 -10.06 -14.05
CA PHE A 58 1.08 -10.25 -14.49
C PHE A 58 0.79 -9.60 -15.85
N LEU A 59 1.17 -8.33 -16.03
CA LEU A 59 0.93 -7.60 -17.27
C LEU A 59 1.75 -8.14 -18.45
N ALA A 60 2.91 -8.75 -18.17
CA ALA A 60 3.70 -9.49 -19.15
C ALA A 60 3.15 -10.88 -19.46
N GLY A 61 2.06 -11.32 -18.81
CA GLY A 61 1.50 -12.67 -18.97
C GLY A 61 2.39 -13.77 -18.42
N ARG A 62 3.25 -13.45 -17.44
CA ARG A 62 4.25 -14.36 -16.84
C ARG A 62 3.92 -14.61 -15.37
N SER A 63 4.22 -15.81 -14.88
CA SER A 63 4.25 -16.06 -13.43
C SER A 63 5.47 -15.36 -12.81
N ALA A 64 5.38 -15.01 -11.52
CA ALA A 64 6.54 -14.53 -10.79
C ALA A 64 7.59 -15.66 -10.64
N PRO A 65 8.87 -15.33 -10.48
CA PRO A 65 9.93 -16.31 -10.26
C PRO A 65 9.62 -17.19 -9.05
N ASP A 66 9.80 -18.51 -9.18
CA ASP A 66 9.65 -19.47 -8.08
C ASP A 66 10.87 -19.45 -7.16
N VAL A 67 11.07 -18.30 -6.53
CA VAL A 67 12.15 -18.03 -5.58
C VAL A 67 11.56 -18.02 -4.18
N LYS A 68 11.90 -19.03 -3.37
CA LYS A 68 11.36 -19.22 -2.01
C LYS A 68 12.08 -18.39 -0.96
N GLU A 69 13.38 -18.20 -1.15
CA GLU A 69 14.22 -17.41 -0.27
C GLU A 69 14.28 -15.96 -0.73
N ARG A 70 14.56 -15.04 0.19
CA ARG A 70 14.69 -13.64 -0.18
C ARG A 70 15.89 -13.46 -1.12
N PRO A 71 15.74 -12.70 -2.21
CA PRO A 71 16.82 -12.49 -3.16
C PRO A 71 17.97 -11.72 -2.50
N ALA A 72 19.20 -12.17 -2.72
CA ALA A 72 20.40 -11.51 -2.21
C ALA A 72 20.57 -10.11 -2.83
N PRO A 73 21.17 -9.12 -2.15
CA PRO A 73 21.27 -7.74 -2.65
C PRO A 73 21.93 -7.58 -4.04
N ASP A 74 22.78 -8.52 -4.44
CA ASP A 74 23.51 -8.56 -5.71
C ASP A 74 22.79 -9.35 -6.81
N SER A 75 21.69 -10.05 -6.48
CA SER A 75 20.86 -10.76 -7.46
C SER A 75 20.05 -9.80 -8.34
N ASP A 76 19.74 -10.22 -9.55
CA ASP A 76 19.00 -9.39 -10.50
C ASP A 76 17.54 -9.17 -10.07
N LEU A 77 16.93 -10.15 -9.39
CA LEU A 77 15.60 -10.01 -8.80
C LEU A 77 15.57 -8.89 -7.76
N TYR A 78 16.56 -8.88 -6.85
CA TYR A 78 16.66 -7.84 -5.84
C TYR A 78 16.86 -6.47 -6.49
N LYS A 79 17.79 -6.34 -7.44
CA LYS A 79 18.04 -5.07 -8.14
C LYS A 79 16.78 -4.56 -8.84
N TYR A 80 16.01 -5.47 -9.45
CA TYR A 80 14.77 -5.10 -10.11
C TYR A 80 13.68 -4.66 -9.12
N ILE A 81 13.46 -5.41 -8.04
CA ILE A 81 12.55 -5.02 -6.95
C ILE A 81 12.96 -3.67 -6.36
N PHE A 82 14.26 -3.45 -6.10
CA PHE A 82 14.77 -2.20 -5.56
C PHE A 82 14.56 -1.02 -6.53
N LYS A 83 14.82 -1.22 -7.83
CA LYS A 83 14.53 -0.21 -8.87
C LYS A 83 13.04 0.16 -8.86
N ARG A 84 12.15 -0.83 -8.81
CA ARG A 84 10.70 -0.58 -8.76
C ARG A 84 10.26 0.05 -7.43
N GLN A 85 10.94 -0.24 -6.32
CA GLN A 85 10.71 0.44 -5.04
C GLN A 85 11.01 1.93 -5.17
N MET A 86 12.16 2.29 -5.74
CA MET A 86 12.52 3.69 -5.94
C MET A 86 11.54 4.41 -6.87
N GLN A 87 11.06 3.73 -7.91
CA GLN A 87 10.04 4.28 -8.81
C GLN A 87 8.67 4.45 -8.13
N SER A 88 8.31 3.55 -7.20
CA SER A 88 7.06 3.66 -6.43
C SER A 88 7.00 4.91 -5.54
N TYR A 89 8.14 5.53 -5.25
CA TYR A 89 8.19 6.80 -4.54
C TYR A 89 7.82 8.00 -5.44
N GLY A 90 7.72 7.80 -6.75
CA GLY A 90 7.44 8.83 -7.75
C GLY A 90 8.60 9.80 -7.95
N THR A 91 8.45 10.66 -8.95
CA THR A 91 9.45 11.68 -9.30
C THR A 91 9.74 12.58 -8.10
N LYS A 92 11.02 12.73 -7.74
CA LYS A 92 11.49 13.51 -6.58
C LYS A 92 10.86 13.09 -5.23
N GLY A 93 10.40 11.84 -5.10
CA GLY A 93 9.83 11.32 -3.86
C GLY A 93 8.40 11.80 -3.57
N PHE A 94 7.64 12.21 -4.61
CA PHE A 94 6.28 12.72 -4.47
C PHE A 94 5.36 11.84 -3.60
N ILE A 95 5.46 10.51 -3.70
CA ILE A 95 4.62 9.60 -2.90
C ILE A 95 5.02 9.59 -1.43
N VAL A 96 6.29 9.84 -1.11
CA VAL A 96 6.74 10.03 0.27
C VAL A 96 6.15 11.31 0.85
N LEU A 97 6.14 12.40 0.07
CA LEU A 97 5.50 13.66 0.48
C LEU A 97 3.98 13.49 0.66
N LYS A 98 3.33 12.76 -0.25
CA LYS A 98 1.90 12.42 -0.15
C LYS A 98 1.61 11.58 1.11
N LEU A 99 2.47 10.62 1.46
CA LEU A 99 2.32 9.89 2.73
C LEU A 99 2.42 10.82 3.95
N ILE A 100 3.40 11.73 3.97
CA ILE A 100 3.55 12.70 5.07
C ILE A 100 2.31 13.60 5.17
N GLU A 101 1.81 14.08 4.03
CA GLU A 101 0.57 14.86 3.96
C GLU A 101 -0.62 14.08 4.55
N TRP A 102 -0.79 12.81 4.15
CA TRP A 102 -1.86 11.96 4.67
C TRP A 102 -1.70 11.64 6.15
N MET A 103 -0.48 11.48 6.64
CA MET A 103 -0.20 11.29 8.07
C MET A 103 -0.65 12.51 8.88
N ALA A 104 -0.49 13.72 8.35
CA ALA A 104 -0.88 14.98 9.00
C ALA A 104 -2.38 15.30 8.91
N ARG A 105 -3.12 14.68 7.98
CA ARG A 105 -4.58 14.88 7.84
C ARG A 105 -5.36 14.24 9.00
N PRO A 106 -6.53 14.79 9.38
CA PRO A 106 -7.40 14.14 10.34
C PRO A 106 -8.01 12.86 9.76
N THR A 107 -8.36 11.90 10.63
CA THR A 107 -8.98 10.64 10.18
C THR A 107 -10.45 10.82 9.78
N ASN A 108 -11.20 11.64 10.51
CA ASN A 108 -12.59 12.02 10.21
C ASN A 108 -12.67 13.50 9.83
N SER A 109 -13.61 13.87 8.96
CA SER A 109 -13.83 15.27 8.57
C SER A 109 -14.59 15.97 9.70
N GLY A 110 -13.99 16.94 10.37
CA GLY A 110 -14.67 17.63 11.46
C GLY A 110 -13.90 18.81 12.00
N THR A 111 -14.61 19.71 12.65
CA THR A 111 -14.06 20.88 13.35
C THR A 111 -13.01 20.48 14.38
N ILE A 112 -11.83 21.10 14.33
CA ILE A 112 -10.87 21.08 15.43
C ILE A 112 -11.34 22.10 16.47
N GLY A 113 -11.58 21.66 17.72
CA GLY A 113 -11.95 22.56 18.82
C GLY A 113 -13.30 23.28 18.66
N GLY A 114 -14.22 22.76 17.83
CA GLY A 114 -15.52 23.39 17.57
C GLY A 114 -15.49 24.57 16.59
N PHE A 115 -14.33 24.86 15.97
CA PHE A 115 -14.19 25.90 14.95
C PHE A 115 -13.90 25.32 13.57
N ASP A 116 -14.68 25.76 12.57
CA ASP A 116 -14.51 25.44 11.15
C ASP A 116 -13.36 26.28 10.57
N ILE A 117 -12.13 25.81 10.71
CA ILE A 117 -10.99 26.36 9.97
C ILE A 117 -10.70 25.45 8.77
N ALA A 118 -10.88 26.01 7.56
CA ALA A 118 -10.64 25.42 6.23
C ALA A 118 -10.85 23.90 6.16
N GLN A 119 -11.96 23.41 5.57
CA GLN A 119 -12.23 21.97 5.41
C GLN A 119 -11.05 21.25 4.73
N ILE A 120 -10.16 20.66 5.54
CA ILE A 120 -9.11 19.76 5.07
C ILE A 120 -9.78 18.39 4.97
N ASP A 121 -9.90 17.88 3.75
CA ASP A 121 -10.44 16.54 3.52
C ASP A 121 -9.74 15.51 4.43
N SER A 122 -10.54 14.71 5.15
CA SER A 122 -10.01 13.67 6.02
C SER A 122 -9.46 12.49 5.21
N THR A 123 -8.63 11.67 5.84
CA THR A 123 -8.11 10.46 5.18
C THR A 123 -9.24 9.53 4.73
N ARG A 124 -10.32 9.39 5.51
CA ARG A 124 -11.47 8.55 5.14
C ARG A 124 -12.26 9.12 3.97
N GLU A 125 -12.44 10.43 3.92
CA GLU A 125 -13.08 11.13 2.79
C GLU A 125 -12.26 10.95 1.51
N LEU A 126 -10.95 11.21 1.56
CA LEU A 126 -10.05 11.01 0.43
C LEU A 126 -9.98 9.55 -0.02
N THR A 127 -10.08 8.61 0.92
CA THR A 127 -10.12 7.17 0.62
C THR A 127 -11.36 6.82 -0.19
N LEU A 128 -12.54 7.35 0.16
CA LEU A 128 -13.75 7.16 -0.63
C LEU A 128 -13.59 7.75 -2.03
N LYS A 129 -13.07 8.98 -2.14
CA LYS A 129 -12.80 9.63 -3.43
C LYS A 129 -11.86 8.78 -4.30
N SER A 130 -10.77 8.27 -3.73
CA SER A 130 -9.80 7.45 -4.47
C SER A 130 -10.39 6.08 -4.85
N PHE A 131 -11.19 5.47 -3.98
CA PHE A 131 -11.87 4.22 -4.30
C PHE A 131 -12.81 4.38 -5.50
N ASP A 132 -13.71 5.37 -5.46
CA ASP A 132 -14.74 5.56 -6.48
C ASP A 132 -14.17 6.06 -7.81
N LYS A 133 -13.17 6.96 -7.78
CA LYS A 133 -12.64 7.62 -8.99
C LYS A 133 -11.48 6.89 -9.64
N ASP A 134 -10.69 6.15 -8.86
CA ASP A 134 -9.44 5.56 -9.35
C ASP A 134 -9.49 4.04 -9.25
N VAL A 135 -9.76 3.48 -8.06
CA VAL A 135 -9.61 2.03 -7.82
C VAL A 135 -10.70 1.22 -8.52
N LYS A 136 -11.98 1.60 -8.37
CA LYS A 136 -13.08 0.85 -9.00
C LYS A 136 -12.97 0.82 -10.52
N PRO A 137 -12.74 1.96 -11.23
CA PRO A 137 -12.65 1.94 -12.69
C PRO A 137 -11.49 1.07 -13.21
N GLU A 138 -10.31 1.16 -12.61
CA GLU A 138 -9.15 0.35 -13.01
C GLU A 138 -9.40 -1.15 -12.81
N LEU A 139 -9.99 -1.53 -11.67
CA LEU A 139 -10.34 -2.92 -11.41
C LEU A 139 -11.48 -3.42 -12.32
N ASP A 140 -12.46 -2.57 -12.65
CA ASP A 140 -13.52 -2.88 -13.63
C ASP A 140 -12.93 -3.14 -15.03
N GLU A 141 -11.83 -2.46 -15.39
CA GLU A 141 -11.07 -2.69 -16.62
C GLU A 141 -10.09 -3.86 -16.55
N GLY A 142 -10.04 -4.57 -15.42
CA GLY A 142 -9.15 -5.72 -15.24
C GLY A 142 -7.69 -5.35 -14.94
N LYS A 143 -7.42 -4.10 -14.52
CA LYS A 143 -6.08 -3.59 -14.23
C LYS A 143 -5.81 -3.52 -12.72
N PRO A 144 -4.87 -4.33 -12.19
CA PRO A 144 -4.43 -4.20 -10.80
C PRO A 144 -3.79 -2.84 -10.55
N ILE A 145 -4.00 -2.27 -9.38
CA ILE A 145 -3.56 -0.91 -9.05
C ILE A 145 -2.80 -0.85 -7.72
N PRO A 146 -1.57 -0.30 -7.70
CA PRO A 146 -0.83 -0.09 -6.46
C PRO A 146 -1.51 0.95 -5.54
N LEU A 147 -1.56 0.64 -4.25
CA LEU A 147 -2.13 1.50 -3.21
C LEU A 147 -1.08 1.83 -2.15
N GLY A 148 -1.05 3.09 -1.74
CA GLY A 148 -0.38 3.54 -0.51
C GLY A 148 -1.35 3.41 0.66
N ILE A 149 -0.95 2.69 1.70
CA ILE A 149 -1.74 2.43 2.91
C ILE A 149 -1.19 3.24 4.08
N VAL A 150 -2.06 4.07 4.67
CA VAL A 150 -1.71 4.92 5.81
C VAL A 150 -2.18 4.26 7.09
N TYR A 151 -1.23 3.83 7.91
CA TYR A 151 -1.51 3.18 9.20
C TYR A 151 -1.41 4.16 10.38
N VAL A 152 -0.49 5.11 10.32
CA VAL A 152 -0.12 5.95 11.46
C VAL A 152 -0.41 7.43 11.23
N SER A 153 -0.58 8.18 12.33
CA SER A 153 -0.65 9.64 12.31
C SER A 153 0.71 10.28 12.55
N ALA A 154 0.89 11.49 12.02
CA ALA A 154 2.03 12.34 12.38
C ALA A 154 2.04 12.69 13.89
N VAL A 155 0.88 12.59 14.55
CA VAL A 155 0.76 12.71 16.01
C VAL A 155 1.35 11.49 16.73
N ASP A 156 1.22 10.30 16.14
CA ASP A 156 1.74 9.06 16.74
C ASP A 156 3.24 8.91 16.48
N THR A 157 3.68 9.26 15.27
CA THR A 157 5.06 9.06 14.81
C THR A 157 5.35 9.84 13.54
N PHE A 158 6.60 10.26 13.35
CA PHE A 158 7.10 10.82 12.08
C PHE A 158 7.73 9.75 11.17
N GLN A 159 7.69 8.48 11.57
CA GLN A 159 8.30 7.38 10.84
C GLN A 159 7.44 6.94 9.66
N VAL A 160 7.66 7.55 8.49
CA VAL A 160 6.89 7.28 7.26
C VAL A 160 6.92 5.79 6.86
N TRP A 161 7.99 5.07 7.18
CA TRP A 161 8.16 3.63 6.92
C TRP A 161 7.24 2.71 7.74
N GLN A 162 6.45 3.25 8.68
CA GLN A 162 5.38 2.50 9.35
C GLN A 162 4.09 2.43 8.50
N ASN A 163 4.04 3.16 7.39
CA ASN A 163 3.04 3.01 6.34
C ASN A 163 3.49 1.95 5.32
N HIS A 164 2.63 1.62 4.37
CA HIS A 164 2.84 0.43 3.52
C HIS A 164 2.36 0.65 2.09
N GLN A 165 2.79 -0.22 1.18
CA GLN A 165 2.27 -0.28 -0.18
C GLN A 165 1.81 -1.71 -0.49
N VAL A 166 0.68 -1.82 -1.20
CA VAL A 166 0.05 -3.09 -1.59
C VAL A 166 -0.46 -2.98 -3.03
N LEU A 167 -0.85 -4.10 -3.63
CA LEU A 167 -1.48 -4.13 -4.96
C LEU A 167 -2.95 -4.55 -4.82
N ALA A 168 -3.89 -3.68 -5.16
CA ALA A 168 -5.30 -4.06 -5.25
C ALA A 168 -5.56 -4.78 -6.58
N TYR A 169 -6.31 -5.89 -6.52
CA TYR A 169 -6.57 -6.73 -7.70
C TYR A 169 -8.03 -7.17 -7.86
N GLY A 170 -8.92 -6.74 -6.95
CA GLY A 170 -10.35 -6.98 -7.04
C GLY A 170 -11.12 -6.26 -5.95
N TYR A 171 -12.44 -6.21 -6.08
CA TYR A 171 -13.33 -5.74 -5.03
C TYR A 171 -14.69 -6.45 -5.07
N SER A 172 -15.41 -6.41 -3.96
CA SER A 172 -16.82 -6.79 -3.89
C SER A 172 -17.64 -5.77 -3.12
N GLU A 173 -18.85 -5.52 -3.59
CA GLU A 173 -19.88 -4.71 -2.94
C GLU A 173 -20.76 -5.67 -2.12
N VAL A 174 -20.46 -5.79 -0.83
CA VAL A 174 -21.15 -6.71 0.10
C VAL A 174 -22.52 -6.15 0.47
N SER A 175 -22.61 -4.83 0.59
CA SER A 175 -23.85 -4.05 0.70
C SER A 175 -23.62 -2.66 0.10
N ASP A 176 -24.66 -1.80 0.12
CA ASP A 176 -24.56 -0.42 -0.35
C ASP A 176 -23.48 0.42 0.38
N ASP A 177 -23.13 0.00 1.61
CA ASP A 177 -22.18 0.69 2.48
C ASP A 177 -20.96 -0.17 2.87
N GLU A 178 -20.80 -1.38 2.35
CA GLU A 178 -19.65 -2.24 2.67
C GLU A 178 -18.99 -2.83 1.42
N PHE A 179 -17.69 -2.59 1.31
CA PHE A 179 -16.83 -3.02 0.22
C PHE A 179 -15.68 -3.87 0.76
N HIS A 180 -15.35 -4.96 0.11
CA HIS A 180 -14.12 -5.72 0.39
C HIS A 180 -13.21 -5.61 -0.82
N ILE A 181 -12.02 -5.04 -0.63
CA ILE A 181 -11.01 -4.86 -1.68
C ILE A 181 -9.96 -5.94 -1.51
N SER A 182 -9.80 -6.83 -2.48
CA SER A 182 -8.77 -7.87 -2.48
C SER A 182 -7.40 -7.27 -2.79
N ILE A 183 -6.41 -7.57 -1.95
CA ILE A 183 -5.06 -7.02 -2.06
C ILE A 183 -3.99 -8.11 -2.01
N TYR A 184 -2.95 -7.94 -2.82
CA TYR A 184 -1.66 -8.59 -2.59
C TYR A 184 -0.85 -7.71 -1.64
N ASP A 185 -0.62 -8.21 -0.43
CA ASP A 185 0.25 -7.59 0.57
C ASP A 185 1.57 -8.38 0.59
N PRO A 186 2.70 -7.80 0.13
CA PRO A 186 4.01 -8.47 0.09
C PRO A 186 4.52 -8.99 1.45
N ASN A 187 3.93 -8.58 2.57
CA ASN A 187 4.24 -9.15 3.89
C ASN A 187 3.64 -10.55 4.09
N PHE A 188 2.69 -10.97 3.24
CA PHE A 188 1.97 -12.24 3.32
C PHE A 188 2.13 -13.05 2.04
N PRO A 189 3.30 -13.68 1.83
CA PRO A 189 3.54 -14.52 0.67
C PRO A 189 2.52 -15.66 0.62
N ASN A 190 2.10 -16.04 -0.59
CA ASN A 190 1.16 -17.14 -0.83
C ASN A 190 -0.21 -16.97 -0.13
N LYS A 191 -0.65 -15.73 0.07
CA LYS A 191 -1.98 -15.42 0.62
C LYS A 191 -2.82 -14.64 -0.39
N ASP A 192 -3.99 -15.17 -0.70
CA ASP A 192 -5.01 -14.57 -1.54
C ASP A 192 -6.27 -14.16 -0.74
N ASP A 193 -6.28 -14.41 0.57
CA ASP A 193 -7.37 -14.09 1.49
C ASP A 193 -7.25 -12.70 2.15
N VAL A 194 -6.23 -11.93 1.79
CA VAL A 194 -5.98 -10.60 2.37
C VAL A 194 -6.87 -9.55 1.69
N ILE A 195 -7.64 -8.84 2.50
CA ILE A 195 -8.56 -7.79 2.02
C ILE A 195 -8.43 -6.51 2.83
N ILE A 196 -8.84 -5.39 2.23
CA ILE A 196 -9.27 -4.19 2.93
C ILE A 196 -10.80 -4.25 3.02
N LYS A 197 -11.32 -4.47 4.23
CA LYS A 197 -12.73 -4.24 4.52
C LYS A 197 -12.93 -2.73 4.67
N ALA A 198 -13.76 -2.14 3.83
CA ALA A 198 -14.06 -0.72 3.79
C ALA A 198 -15.56 -0.48 4.00
N LYS A 199 -15.93 0.25 5.05
CA LYS A 199 -17.32 0.60 5.35
C LYS A 199 -17.55 2.09 5.12
N LYS A 200 -18.55 2.42 4.31
CA LYS A 200 -18.99 3.80 4.10
C LYS A 200 -19.70 4.30 5.35
N ILE A 201 -19.23 5.43 5.86
CA ILE A 201 -19.74 6.04 7.09
C ILE A 201 -19.79 7.56 6.94
N SER A 202 -20.65 8.21 7.72
CA SER A 202 -20.61 9.66 7.90
C SER A 202 -19.35 10.00 8.66
N VAL A 203 -18.44 10.75 8.03
CA VAL A 203 -17.17 11.17 8.64
C VAL A 203 -17.22 12.62 9.10
N GLY A 204 -18.27 13.37 8.78
CA GLY A 204 -18.40 14.78 9.09
C GLY A 204 -19.65 15.43 8.53
N LYS A 205 -19.76 16.75 8.69
CA LYS A 205 -20.72 17.59 7.99
C LYS A 205 -20.04 18.83 7.43
N THR A 206 -20.52 19.33 6.30
CA THR A 206 -20.09 20.62 5.77
C THR A 206 -20.71 21.78 6.57
N LEU A 207 -20.25 23.01 6.31
CA LEU A 207 -20.87 24.24 6.84
C LEU A 207 -22.38 24.33 6.55
N MET A 208 -22.79 23.84 5.38
CA MET A 208 -24.21 23.77 4.97
C MET A 208 -24.94 22.54 5.55
N ARG A 209 -24.33 21.84 6.52
CA ARG A 209 -24.86 20.63 7.19
C ARG A 209 -25.05 19.41 6.29
N ASN A 210 -24.48 19.41 5.09
CA ASN A 210 -24.47 18.22 4.24
C ASN A 210 -23.53 17.17 4.84
N THR A 211 -23.95 15.91 4.85
CA THR A 211 -23.11 14.80 5.33
C THR A 211 -21.88 14.64 4.43
N ILE A 212 -20.70 14.54 5.06
CA ILE A 212 -19.46 14.14 4.40
C ILE A 212 -19.30 12.64 4.63
N TRP A 213 -19.13 11.90 3.54
CA TRP A 213 -18.97 10.45 3.57
C TRP A 213 -17.49 10.07 3.40
N GLY A 214 -17.10 8.96 4.03
CA GLY A 214 -15.76 8.39 3.88
C GLY A 214 -15.75 6.89 4.13
N LEU A 215 -14.60 6.25 3.91
CA LEU A 215 -14.42 4.82 4.13
C LEU A 215 -13.63 4.55 5.41
N GLU A 216 -14.26 3.90 6.38
CA GLU A 216 -13.57 3.26 7.50
C GLU A 216 -12.99 1.92 7.05
N CYS A 217 -11.65 1.82 7.06
CA CYS A 217 -10.93 0.70 6.47
C CYS A 217 -10.22 -0.15 7.53
N THR A 218 -10.20 -1.47 7.33
CA THR A 218 -9.45 -2.42 8.15
C THR A 218 -8.88 -3.51 7.27
N ARG A 219 -7.57 -3.79 7.39
CA ARG A 219 -6.95 -4.97 6.77
C ARG A 219 -7.39 -6.23 7.52
N LYS A 220 -7.85 -7.24 6.79
CA LYS A 220 -8.25 -8.57 7.26
C LYS A 220 -7.48 -9.65 6.49
N GLY A 221 -7.44 -10.87 7.02
CA GLY A 221 -6.87 -12.04 6.34
C GLY A 221 -5.38 -12.26 6.58
N GLY A 222 -4.79 -13.21 5.85
CA GLY A 222 -3.37 -13.57 5.97
C GLY A 222 -3.01 -14.26 7.30
N GLY A 223 -4.02 -14.77 8.03
CA GLY A 223 -3.86 -15.35 9.37
C GLY A 223 -3.43 -14.34 10.44
N GLN A 224 -3.54 -13.03 10.18
CA GLN A 224 -3.14 -11.98 11.11
C GLN A 224 -4.34 -11.36 11.82
N LYS A 225 -4.05 -10.69 12.94
CA LYS A 225 -5.03 -9.80 13.58
C LYS A 225 -5.41 -8.66 12.64
N ASP A 226 -6.66 -8.24 12.77
CA ASP A 226 -7.20 -7.07 12.10
C ASP A 226 -6.33 -5.85 12.36
N LYS A 227 -6.02 -5.10 11.30
CA LYS A 227 -5.23 -3.87 11.40
C LYS A 227 -6.02 -2.69 10.85
N PRO A 228 -6.42 -1.72 11.69
CA PRO A 228 -7.09 -0.50 11.23
C PRO A 228 -6.23 0.25 10.19
N ILE A 229 -6.88 0.81 9.18
CA ILE A 229 -6.26 1.66 8.14
C ILE A 229 -6.88 3.05 8.29
N ARG A 230 -6.04 4.08 8.42
CA ARG A 230 -6.52 5.47 8.48
C ARG A 230 -7.05 5.94 7.14
N GLY A 231 -6.42 5.48 6.06
CA GLY A 231 -6.88 5.65 4.70
C GLY A 231 -5.92 5.04 3.69
N PHE A 232 -6.31 5.07 2.41
CA PHE A 232 -5.45 4.67 1.31
C PHE A 232 -5.62 5.58 0.10
N PHE A 233 -4.64 5.58 -0.78
CA PHE A 233 -4.67 6.27 -2.06
C PHE A 233 -3.96 5.48 -3.14
N THR A 234 -4.25 5.78 -4.40
CA THR A 234 -3.56 5.20 -5.55
C THR A 234 -2.14 5.75 -5.72
N ILE A 235 -1.22 4.85 -6.02
CA ILE A 235 0.16 5.16 -6.40
C ILE A 235 0.23 5.09 -7.93
N PRO A 236 0.73 6.14 -8.61
CA PRO A 236 0.96 6.09 -10.05
C PRO A 236 1.82 4.90 -10.43
N TYR A 237 1.40 4.18 -11.46
CA TYR A 237 2.04 2.95 -11.89
C TYR A 237 2.23 2.96 -13.41
N GLU A 238 3.47 2.76 -13.82
CA GLU A 238 3.85 2.57 -15.21
C GLU A 238 4.40 1.14 -15.35
N PRO A 239 3.78 0.29 -16.19
CA PRO A 239 4.26 -1.08 -16.41
C PRO A 239 5.69 -1.12 -16.92
N MET A 240 6.47 -2.09 -16.45
CA MET A 240 7.79 -2.40 -16.99
C MET A 240 7.84 -3.88 -17.37
N THR A 241 8.44 -4.22 -18.51
CA THR A 241 8.66 -5.63 -18.86
C THR A 241 9.68 -6.23 -17.89
N PRO A 242 9.36 -7.32 -17.17
CA PRO A 242 10.33 -8.01 -16.32
C PRO A 242 11.52 -8.54 -17.14
N PRO A 243 12.74 -8.54 -16.57
CA PRO A 243 13.89 -9.19 -17.22
C PRO A 243 13.62 -10.69 -17.44
N GLU A 244 14.29 -11.29 -18.43
CA GLU A 244 14.02 -12.69 -18.83
C GLU A 244 14.65 -13.71 -17.87
N ASP A 245 15.76 -13.37 -17.20
CA ASP A 245 16.63 -14.31 -16.47
C ASP A 245 16.64 -14.09 -14.94
N VAL A 246 15.48 -13.84 -14.34
CA VAL A 246 15.36 -13.47 -12.91
C VAL A 246 14.92 -14.62 -12.02
#